data_AF-A0A2X0KTE4-F1
#
_entry.id   AF-A0A2X0KTE4-F1
#
_cell.length_a   1.000
_cell.length_b   1.000
_cell.length_c   1.000
_cell.angle_alpha   90.00
_cell.angle_beta   90.00
_cell.angle_gamma   90.00
#
_symmetry.space_group_name_H-M   'P 1'
#
loop_
_entity.id
_entity.type
_entity.pdbx_description
1 polymer ?
#
loop_
_entity_poly.entity_id
_entity_poly.type
_entity_poly.pdbx_seq_one_letter_code
_entity_poly.pdbx_strand_id
1 'polypeptide(L)'
;MSSRHCLFFLLFLPFHTLRSTFYMTNTDFSKSPMSNLLSAAVTLLALSHSGFVDAMRIPSRDPSSSLSERRFPIKRSPRVIPCTGTMRIDENTIQCSAGLYPSADGACEHTFADPPPSWGSSAHFWMHFQFTGRRCIACQDPYAITCTSSGAVTCKSGIAPKDGFCLTSWDCNGAPPRYLAPDISLHSCGFEDSSCYPCPGQNATSCDRTGASTGCSYGVPDNGACVAVKCPTSSVNTDGNGCCSDPYAITCNSGGSLSCKYGSPSDGNCPKPADCSGSPARHPSKDKLSCLDCPTNSTSCDDQGQATKCNYGAVTAGQCKEAICPNGPVSNDGGSCCTNFTTSCQNANMSLTCQSGYKVNGTVNGTIPCQGPYSSRYGRETYKYGDAGRWMVAYLDRSSVETCAIQAYQRNLTFMWTAYTGRGQCVFYHTEDFNVGQEDWGAQHWYDFGKFGTCAETTQNWPVGREHASECEDLLMI
;
A
#
# COMPACT_ATOMS: atom_id res chain seq x y z
N MET A 1 -4.12 27.19 53.58
CA MET A 1 -2.82 26.63 53.13
C MET A 1 -2.96 26.24 51.66
N SER A 2 -1.93 26.51 50.84
CA SER A 2 -1.70 26.08 49.44
C SER A 2 -2.93 25.94 48.50
N SER A 3 -3.13 26.94 47.63
CA SER A 3 -3.86 26.76 46.37
C SER A 3 -2.85 26.88 45.21
N ARG A 4 -2.74 25.83 44.39
CA ARG A 4 -1.72 25.74 43.32
C ARG A 4 -2.17 26.52 42.09
N HIS A 5 -1.24 27.31 41.54
CA HIS A 5 -1.47 28.06 40.30
C HIS A 5 -1.40 27.15 39.08
N CYS A 6 -2.34 27.32 38.14
CA CYS A 6 -2.13 26.97 36.74
C CYS A 6 -1.72 28.23 35.97
N LEU A 7 -0.50 28.27 35.44
CA LEU A 7 -0.12 29.29 34.45
C LEU A 7 -0.59 28.86 33.07
N PHE A 8 -1.49 29.63 32.46
CA PHE A 8 -1.70 29.65 31.02
C PHE A 8 -0.86 30.79 30.42
N PHE A 9 0.12 30.46 29.57
CA PHE A 9 0.84 31.45 28.77
C PHE A 9 0.08 31.68 27.45
N LEU A 10 -0.60 32.82 27.35
CA LEU A 10 -1.09 33.36 26.08
C LEU A 10 -0.09 34.41 25.57
N LEU A 11 0.65 34.09 24.52
CA LEU A 11 1.52 35.05 23.84
C LEU A 11 0.69 35.92 22.89
N PHE A 12 0.70 37.23 23.14
CA PHE A 12 0.11 38.24 22.27
C PHE A 12 0.95 38.42 20.99
N LEU A 13 0.28 38.46 19.84
CA LEU A 13 0.82 38.99 18.58
C LEU A 13 0.39 40.46 18.43
N PRO A 14 1.31 41.43 18.29
CA PRO A 14 0.96 42.79 17.90
C PRO A 14 0.88 42.89 16.37
N PHE A 15 -0.34 42.96 15.82
CA PHE A 15 -0.56 43.45 14.47
C PHE A 15 -0.40 44.98 14.46
N HIS A 16 0.71 45.50 13.92
CA HIS A 16 0.83 46.92 13.64
C HIS A 16 0.42 47.22 12.19
N THR A 17 -0.72 47.89 12.05
CA THR A 17 -1.20 48.47 10.79
C THR A 17 -0.28 49.59 10.33
N LEU A 18 0.28 49.47 9.12
CA LEU A 18 0.82 50.61 8.38
C LEU A 18 -0.10 50.94 7.21
N ARG A 19 -0.77 52.07 7.38
CA ARG A 19 -1.67 52.72 6.43
C ARG A 19 -0.81 53.67 5.59
N SER A 20 -0.72 53.45 4.28
CA SER A 20 -0.12 54.43 3.37
C SER A 20 -1.01 54.65 2.16
N THR A 21 -1.59 55.84 2.09
CA THR A 21 -2.30 56.38 0.94
C THR A 21 -1.30 56.85 -0.11
N PHE A 22 -1.48 56.43 -1.36
CA PHE A 22 -0.94 57.14 -2.52
C PHE A 22 -2.06 57.41 -3.52
N TYR A 23 -2.15 58.67 -3.96
CA TYR A 23 -3.09 59.11 -4.99
C TYR A 23 -2.45 59.02 -6.37
N MET A 24 -3.29 58.91 -7.40
CA MET A 24 -2.91 58.66 -8.79
C MET A 24 -2.11 59.80 -9.43
N THR A 25 -1.31 59.46 -10.44
CA THR A 25 -1.38 60.12 -11.75
C THR A 25 -1.27 59.07 -12.87
N ASN A 26 -2.10 59.23 -13.91
CA ASN A 26 -2.05 58.42 -15.14
C ASN A 26 -0.96 58.94 -16.08
N THR A 27 -0.28 58.04 -16.79
CA THR A 27 0.04 58.28 -18.21
C THR A 27 0.07 56.99 -19.02
N ASP A 28 -0.74 57.05 -20.06
CA ASP A 28 -1.22 56.04 -20.99
C ASP A 28 -0.17 55.52 -22.02
N PHE A 29 -0.61 54.56 -22.85
CA PHE A 29 0.01 54.12 -24.13
C PHE A 29 1.34 53.35 -24.16
N SER A 30 1.25 52.02 -24.39
CA SER A 30 1.61 51.43 -25.70
C SER A 30 1.14 49.97 -25.83
N LYS A 31 0.62 49.59 -27.01
CA LYS A 31 0.25 48.22 -27.38
C LYS A 31 1.27 47.63 -28.36
N SER A 32 1.66 46.37 -28.19
CA SER A 32 1.78 45.42 -29.33
C SER A 32 1.90 43.95 -28.86
N PRO A 33 1.58 42.95 -29.73
CA PRO A 33 1.32 41.56 -29.35
C PRO A 33 2.33 40.53 -29.95
N MET A 34 1.96 39.22 -29.91
CA MET A 34 2.74 38.01 -30.29
C MET A 34 3.78 37.60 -29.20
N SER A 35 4.19 36.34 -28.93
CA SER A 35 3.77 34.94 -29.25
C SER A 35 4.68 33.98 -28.44
N ASN A 36 4.48 32.65 -28.24
CA ASN A 36 3.43 31.68 -28.61
C ASN A 36 3.50 30.40 -27.72
N LEU A 37 2.38 29.64 -27.65
CA LEU A 37 2.24 28.16 -27.56
C LEU A 37 3.23 27.26 -26.76
N LEU A 38 2.66 26.46 -25.84
CA LEU A 38 2.77 24.98 -25.63
C LEU A 38 2.54 24.67 -24.13
N SER A 39 1.40 24.13 -23.70
CA SER A 39 0.82 22.78 -23.90
C SER A 39 1.33 21.74 -22.89
N ALA A 40 0.46 21.38 -21.94
CA ALA A 40 0.45 20.08 -21.26
C ALA A 40 -0.94 19.85 -20.65
N ALA A 41 -1.74 18.97 -21.26
CA ALA A 41 -2.97 18.47 -20.65
C ALA A 41 -2.69 17.12 -19.98
N VAL A 42 -3.22 16.91 -18.77
CA VAL A 42 -3.30 15.58 -18.15
C VAL A 42 -4.71 15.40 -17.60
N THR A 43 -5.37 14.34 -18.06
CA THR A 43 -6.70 13.89 -17.61
C THR A 43 -6.53 12.52 -16.97
N LEU A 44 -7.12 12.30 -15.79
CA LEU A 44 -7.54 11.01 -15.20
C LEU A 44 -8.24 11.38 -13.87
N LEU A 45 -9.58 11.43 -13.78
CA LEU A 45 -10.56 10.35 -13.63
C LEU A 45 -10.53 9.57 -12.30
N ALA A 46 -11.73 9.52 -11.70
CA ALA A 46 -12.25 8.55 -10.74
C ALA A 46 -11.63 8.47 -9.33
N LEU A 47 -12.45 8.82 -8.34
CA LEU A 47 -12.89 7.85 -7.32
C LEU A 47 -14.25 8.26 -6.78
N SER A 48 -15.20 7.32 -6.77
CA SER A 48 -16.60 7.54 -6.44
C SER A 48 -17.06 6.56 -5.37
N HIS A 49 -17.96 7.04 -4.49
CA HIS A 49 -18.77 6.26 -3.54
C HIS A 49 -18.06 5.28 -2.59
N SER A 50 -18.05 5.64 -1.30
CA SER A 50 -18.28 4.67 -0.22
C SER A 50 -19.08 5.34 0.89
N GLY A 51 -20.25 4.81 1.20
CA GLY A 51 -21.17 5.44 2.15
C GLY A 51 -22.48 4.68 2.29
N PHE A 52 -22.42 3.45 2.80
CA PHE A 52 -23.58 2.78 3.37
C PHE A 52 -23.18 2.03 4.64
N VAL A 53 -24.01 2.21 5.67
CA VAL A 53 -23.81 1.70 7.03
C VAL A 53 -24.79 0.54 7.25
N ASP A 54 -24.24 -0.55 7.77
CA ASP A 54 -24.78 -1.47 8.77
C ASP A 54 -26.32 -1.62 8.90
N ALA A 55 -26.83 -2.83 8.61
CA ALA A 55 -27.78 -3.55 9.49
C ALA A 55 -28.24 -4.88 8.85
N MET A 56 -27.97 -6.01 9.51
CA MET A 56 -29.02 -6.94 9.99
C MET A 56 -28.41 -8.17 10.71
N ARG A 57 -28.57 -8.21 12.03
CA ARG A 57 -28.51 -9.44 12.84
C ARG A 57 -29.82 -10.22 12.67
N ILE A 58 -29.75 -11.51 12.40
CA ILE A 58 -30.88 -12.45 12.56
C ILE A 58 -30.42 -13.59 13.48
N PRO A 59 -31.13 -13.90 14.59
CA PRO A 59 -30.73 -14.94 15.53
C PRO A 59 -31.12 -16.36 15.06
N SER A 60 -30.45 -17.34 15.65
CA SER A 60 -30.66 -18.78 15.46
C SER A 60 -32.10 -19.22 15.79
N ARG A 61 -32.64 -20.14 15.01
CA ARG A 61 -33.97 -20.73 15.20
C ARG A 61 -33.88 -22.26 15.19
N ASP A 62 -34.08 -22.88 16.35
CA ASP A 62 -34.33 -24.31 16.45
C ASP A 62 -35.64 -24.68 15.73
N PRO A 63 -35.73 -25.91 15.22
CA PRO A 63 -36.99 -26.64 15.20
C PRO A 63 -36.85 -28.02 15.82
N SER A 64 -37.37 -28.17 17.04
CA SER A 64 -37.80 -29.46 17.57
C SER A 64 -39.17 -29.82 16.99
N SER A 65 -39.29 -30.98 16.34
CA SER A 65 -40.59 -31.60 16.09
C SER A 65 -40.47 -33.12 15.86
N SER A 66 -40.84 -33.87 16.88
CA SER A 66 -41.08 -35.31 16.79
C SER A 66 -42.35 -35.61 16.00
N LEU A 67 -42.29 -36.51 15.02
CA LEU A 67 -43.48 -37.13 14.42
C LEU A 67 -43.42 -38.65 14.56
N SER A 68 -44.54 -39.22 14.97
CA SER A 68 -44.69 -40.64 15.35
C SER A 68 -45.20 -41.46 14.17
N GLU A 69 -44.42 -42.43 13.71
CA GLU A 69 -44.84 -43.34 12.64
C GLU A 69 -45.78 -44.44 13.17
N ARG A 70 -46.99 -44.51 12.62
CA ARG A 70 -47.88 -45.66 12.77
C ARG A 70 -47.58 -46.70 11.69
N ARG A 71 -47.11 -47.88 12.08
CA ARG A 71 -46.99 -49.04 11.19
C ARG A 71 -48.37 -49.67 10.91
N PHE A 72 -48.67 -49.92 9.63
CA PHE A 72 -49.74 -50.83 9.21
C PHE A 72 -49.14 -52.01 8.41
N PRO A 73 -49.35 -53.28 8.81
CA PRO A 73 -48.85 -54.42 8.06
C PRO A 73 -49.82 -54.82 6.93
N ILE A 74 -49.46 -54.55 5.68
CA ILE A 74 -50.17 -55.10 4.52
C ILE A 74 -49.66 -56.53 4.27
N LYS A 75 -50.38 -57.55 4.74
CA LYS A 75 -50.15 -58.94 4.31
C LYS A 75 -50.55 -59.10 2.84
N ARG A 76 -49.59 -59.31 1.94
CA ARG A 76 -49.83 -59.83 0.58
C ARG A 76 -49.35 -61.27 0.48
N SER A 77 -50.15 -62.11 -0.15
CA SER A 77 -49.83 -63.53 -0.36
C SER A 77 -48.70 -63.67 -1.41
N PRO A 78 -47.68 -64.52 -1.20
CA PRO A 78 -46.57 -64.67 -2.14
C PRO A 78 -47.06 -65.27 -3.46
N ARG A 79 -46.84 -64.54 -4.57
CA ARG A 79 -47.00 -65.09 -5.93
C ARG A 79 -45.81 -65.99 -6.23
N VAL A 80 -46.03 -67.30 -6.23
CA VAL A 80 -45.08 -68.29 -6.73
C VAL A 80 -45.12 -68.27 -8.27
N ILE A 81 -44.00 -67.97 -8.90
CA ILE A 81 -43.85 -68.02 -10.37
C ILE A 81 -42.99 -69.24 -10.72
N PRO A 82 -43.46 -70.18 -11.56
CA PRO A 82 -42.65 -71.31 -11.99
C PRO A 82 -41.51 -70.84 -12.91
N CYS A 83 -40.35 -71.49 -12.81
CA CYS A 83 -39.20 -71.19 -13.66
C CYS A 83 -39.49 -71.58 -15.13
N THR A 84 -39.84 -70.60 -15.96
CA THR A 84 -40.00 -70.79 -17.40
C THR A 84 -38.64 -70.70 -18.10
N GLY A 85 -38.00 -71.85 -18.34
CA GLY A 85 -36.74 -71.92 -19.07
C GLY A 85 -36.32 -73.34 -19.39
N THR A 86 -36.50 -73.75 -20.65
CA THR A 86 -35.94 -75.00 -21.18
C THR A 86 -34.47 -74.82 -21.52
N MET A 87 -33.62 -74.72 -20.50
CA MET A 87 -32.16 -74.87 -20.63
C MET A 87 -31.66 -75.82 -19.55
N ARG A 88 -30.91 -76.85 -19.97
CA ARG A 88 -30.12 -77.66 -19.04
C ARG A 88 -29.00 -76.77 -18.51
N ILE A 89 -29.02 -76.53 -17.20
CA ILE A 89 -27.95 -75.85 -16.47
C ILE A 89 -27.20 -76.92 -15.67
N ASP A 90 -25.88 -76.81 -15.68
CA ASP A 90 -24.95 -77.67 -14.93
C ASP A 90 -25.25 -77.63 -13.42
N GLU A 91 -25.06 -78.73 -12.70
CA GLU A 91 -25.74 -78.99 -11.41
C GLU A 91 -25.32 -78.06 -10.24
N ASN A 92 -24.31 -77.22 -10.45
CA ASN A 92 -23.64 -76.44 -9.39
C ASN A 92 -24.02 -74.94 -9.31
N THR A 93 -24.81 -74.37 -10.24
CA THR A 93 -25.22 -72.95 -10.14
C THR A 93 -26.61 -72.68 -10.73
N ILE A 94 -27.60 -72.44 -9.85
CA ILE A 94 -28.90 -71.90 -10.26
C ILE A 94 -28.81 -70.37 -10.34
N GLN A 95 -28.88 -69.83 -11.55
CA GLN A 95 -29.11 -68.40 -11.75
C GLN A 95 -30.62 -68.14 -11.83
N CYS A 96 -31.14 -67.48 -10.79
CA CYS A 96 -32.47 -66.90 -10.80
C CYS A 96 -32.44 -65.51 -11.47
N SER A 97 -33.50 -65.15 -12.19
CA SER A 97 -33.68 -63.79 -12.72
C SER A 97 -33.72 -62.75 -11.60
N ALA A 98 -33.32 -61.50 -11.92
CA ALA A 98 -33.32 -60.39 -10.97
C ALA A 98 -34.66 -60.24 -10.23
N GLY A 99 -34.60 -59.99 -8.92
CA GLY A 99 -35.75 -59.96 -8.01
C GLY A 99 -36.18 -61.33 -7.49
N LEU A 100 -35.45 -62.42 -7.80
CA LEU A 100 -35.70 -63.76 -7.29
C LEU A 100 -34.43 -64.41 -6.70
N TYR A 101 -34.59 -65.34 -5.76
CA TYR A 101 -33.51 -66.14 -5.16
C TYR A 101 -33.86 -67.64 -5.12
N PRO A 102 -32.89 -68.56 -5.18
CA PRO A 102 -33.19 -70.00 -5.16
C PRO A 102 -33.70 -70.45 -3.78
N SER A 103 -34.82 -71.18 -3.76
CA SER A 103 -35.31 -71.87 -2.57
C SER A 103 -34.28 -72.90 -2.10
N ALA A 104 -33.88 -72.83 -0.82
CA ALA A 104 -33.07 -73.86 -0.19
C ALA A 104 -33.81 -75.20 -0.11
N ASP A 105 -35.13 -75.13 0.09
CA ASP A 105 -35.99 -76.28 0.33
C ASP A 105 -36.68 -76.70 -0.97
N GLY A 106 -36.43 -77.94 -1.41
CA GLY A 106 -37.00 -78.52 -2.62
C GLY A 106 -38.46 -78.98 -2.51
N ALA A 107 -39.16 -78.58 -1.44
CA ALA A 107 -40.50 -79.04 -1.12
C ALA A 107 -41.45 -77.85 -0.89
N CYS A 108 -42.36 -77.64 -1.85
CA CYS A 108 -43.59 -76.86 -1.61
C CYS A 108 -44.78 -77.79 -1.82
N GLU A 109 -45.44 -78.20 -0.74
CA GLU A 109 -46.79 -78.74 -0.83
C GLU A 109 -47.75 -77.60 -1.19
N HIS A 110 -48.43 -77.73 -2.33
CA HIS A 110 -49.58 -76.89 -2.67
C HIS A 110 -50.87 -77.62 -2.30
N THR A 111 -51.39 -77.34 -1.12
CA THR A 111 -52.80 -77.63 -0.81
C THR A 111 -53.65 -76.61 -1.54
N PHE A 112 -54.32 -77.02 -2.62
CA PHE A 112 -55.37 -76.20 -3.23
C PHE A 112 -56.55 -76.11 -2.26
N ALA A 113 -57.03 -74.90 -1.99
CA ALA A 113 -58.22 -74.67 -1.19
C ALA A 113 -59.47 -75.21 -1.92
N ASP A 114 -60.40 -75.78 -1.16
CA ASP A 114 -61.55 -76.53 -1.68
C ASP A 114 -62.49 -75.68 -2.55
N PRO A 115 -63.02 -76.25 -3.67
CA PRO A 115 -64.27 -75.77 -4.24
C PRO A 115 -65.47 -76.24 -3.37
N PRO A 116 -66.55 -75.44 -3.26
CA PRO A 116 -67.70 -75.79 -2.43
C PRO A 116 -68.49 -77.01 -2.94
N PRO A 117 -69.14 -77.80 -2.06
CA PRO A 117 -69.75 -79.07 -2.44
C PRO A 117 -71.17 -78.89 -3.00
N SER A 118 -71.37 -79.19 -4.29
CA SER A 118 -72.71 -79.46 -4.84
C SER A 118 -72.71 -80.52 -5.94
N TRP A 119 -72.95 -81.77 -5.53
CA TRP A 119 -73.72 -82.81 -6.24
C TRP A 119 -73.22 -83.28 -7.63
N GLY A 120 -72.88 -84.57 -7.76
CA GLY A 120 -72.82 -85.23 -9.08
C GLY A 120 -71.73 -86.30 -9.25
N SER A 121 -71.88 -87.42 -8.55
CA SER A 121 -71.13 -88.68 -8.68
C SER A 121 -70.29 -88.90 -9.96
N SER A 122 -68.95 -88.86 -9.84
CA SER A 122 -68.01 -89.68 -10.61
C SER A 122 -66.62 -89.69 -9.94
N ALA A 123 -65.90 -90.80 -10.03
CA ALA A 123 -64.65 -91.02 -9.30
C ALA A 123 -63.49 -90.17 -9.86
N HIS A 124 -62.95 -89.27 -9.03
CA HIS A 124 -61.73 -88.54 -9.36
C HIS A 124 -60.48 -89.25 -8.82
N PHE A 125 -59.62 -89.68 -9.73
CA PHE A 125 -58.24 -90.10 -9.43
C PHE A 125 -57.45 -88.89 -8.90
N TRP A 126 -56.94 -88.98 -7.67
CA TRP A 126 -55.98 -88.01 -7.15
C TRP A 126 -54.59 -88.29 -7.71
N MET A 127 -54.20 -87.59 -8.78
CA MET A 127 -52.81 -87.59 -9.26
C MET A 127 -51.98 -86.60 -8.44
N HIS A 128 -51.22 -87.10 -7.47
CA HIS A 128 -50.14 -86.33 -6.84
C HIS A 128 -49.00 -86.10 -7.84
N PHE A 129 -48.91 -84.90 -8.41
CA PHE A 129 -47.73 -84.45 -9.14
C PHE A 129 -46.68 -83.89 -8.18
N GLN A 130 -45.78 -84.75 -7.68
CA GLN A 130 -44.57 -84.30 -7.00
C GLN A 130 -43.57 -83.74 -8.03
N PHE A 131 -43.58 -82.41 -8.20
CA PHE A 131 -42.54 -81.70 -8.94
C PHE A 131 -41.35 -81.38 -8.01
N THR A 132 -40.41 -82.31 -7.89
CA THR A 132 -39.12 -82.14 -7.20
C THR A 132 -38.15 -81.29 -8.02
N GLY A 133 -38.46 -79.99 -8.15
CA GLY A 133 -37.62 -79.01 -8.84
C GLY A 133 -37.35 -77.79 -7.97
N ARG A 134 -36.08 -77.40 -7.82
CA ARG A 134 -35.69 -76.16 -7.13
C ARG A 134 -36.32 -74.96 -7.84
N ARG A 135 -36.98 -74.08 -7.08
CA ARG A 135 -37.70 -72.89 -7.59
C ARG A 135 -37.02 -71.60 -7.16
N CYS A 136 -37.19 -70.54 -7.96
CA CYS A 136 -36.80 -69.20 -7.59
C CYS A 136 -37.97 -68.49 -6.87
N ILE A 137 -37.75 -68.05 -5.63
CA ILE A 137 -38.70 -67.31 -4.79
C ILE A 137 -38.48 -65.81 -5.00
N ALA A 138 -39.54 -65.01 -5.09
CA ALA A 138 -39.40 -63.56 -5.20
C ALA A 138 -38.81 -62.95 -3.91
N CYS A 139 -37.98 -61.92 -4.07
CA CYS A 139 -37.50 -61.12 -2.94
C CYS A 139 -38.69 -60.54 -2.18
N GLN A 140 -38.64 -60.62 -0.84
CA GLN A 140 -39.66 -60.04 0.03
C GLN A 140 -39.69 -58.50 -0.09
N ASP A 141 -38.55 -57.91 -0.43
CA ASP A 141 -38.41 -56.51 -0.79
C ASP A 141 -38.57 -56.30 -2.31
N PRO A 142 -39.57 -55.53 -2.78
CA PRO A 142 -39.78 -55.28 -4.21
C PRO A 142 -38.71 -54.37 -4.85
N TYR A 143 -37.85 -53.74 -4.05
CA TYR A 143 -36.76 -52.86 -4.49
C TYR A 143 -35.39 -53.58 -4.53
N ALA A 144 -35.32 -54.87 -4.17
CA ALA A 144 -34.13 -55.68 -4.35
C ALA A 144 -33.92 -56.11 -5.81
N ILE A 145 -32.66 -56.06 -6.29
CA ILE A 145 -32.19 -56.74 -7.51
C ILE A 145 -31.78 -58.17 -7.17
N THR A 146 -31.04 -58.35 -6.07
CA THR A 146 -30.70 -59.67 -5.52
C THR A 146 -30.99 -59.72 -4.03
N CYS A 147 -31.36 -60.89 -3.53
CA CYS A 147 -31.67 -61.14 -2.13
C CYS A 147 -31.26 -62.57 -1.72
N THR A 148 -31.18 -62.79 -0.41
CA THR A 148 -31.07 -64.07 0.26
C THR A 148 -32.34 -64.31 1.10
N SER A 149 -32.45 -65.49 1.72
CA SER A 149 -33.47 -65.76 2.75
C SER A 149 -33.40 -64.81 3.94
N SER A 150 -32.26 -64.15 4.17
CA SER A 150 -32.04 -63.16 5.24
C SER A 150 -32.34 -61.71 4.85
N GLY A 151 -32.66 -61.41 3.59
CA GLY A 151 -33.00 -60.05 3.13
C GLY A 151 -32.38 -59.68 1.78
N ALA A 152 -32.54 -58.42 1.38
CA ALA A 152 -31.91 -57.87 0.19
C ALA A 152 -30.37 -57.89 0.29
N VAL A 153 -29.70 -58.09 -0.85
CA VAL A 153 -28.23 -58.07 -1.00
C VAL A 153 -27.79 -56.93 -1.92
N THR A 154 -28.52 -56.68 -3.01
CA THR A 154 -28.34 -55.48 -3.85
C THR A 154 -29.69 -54.84 -4.17
N CYS A 155 -29.74 -53.52 -4.17
CA CYS A 155 -30.96 -52.73 -4.35
C CYS A 155 -31.00 -52.02 -5.71
N LYS A 156 -32.21 -51.78 -6.23
CA LYS A 156 -32.44 -51.05 -7.50
C LYS A 156 -31.89 -49.62 -7.46
N SER A 157 -31.83 -49.01 -6.28
CA SER A 157 -31.20 -47.70 -6.04
C SER A 157 -29.66 -47.70 -6.11
N GLY A 158 -29.02 -48.88 -6.17
CA GLY A 158 -27.56 -49.02 -6.05
C GLY A 158 -27.00 -48.75 -4.65
N ILE A 159 -27.85 -48.44 -3.67
CA ILE A 159 -27.48 -48.27 -2.26
C ILE A 159 -27.40 -49.66 -1.60
N ALA A 160 -26.43 -49.88 -0.71
CA ALA A 160 -26.34 -51.12 0.06
C ALA A 160 -27.57 -51.27 0.99
N PRO A 161 -28.21 -52.45 1.04
CA PRO A 161 -29.38 -52.66 1.90
C PRO A 161 -29.03 -52.46 3.38
N LYS A 162 -29.93 -51.79 4.10
CA LYS A 162 -29.80 -51.53 5.54
C LYS A 162 -30.74 -52.46 6.29
N ASP A 163 -30.22 -53.19 7.27
CA ASP A 163 -30.98 -54.17 8.07
C ASP A 163 -31.74 -55.22 7.23
N GLY A 164 -31.20 -55.57 6.05
CA GLY A 164 -31.78 -56.54 5.13
C GLY A 164 -32.87 -55.98 4.19
N PHE A 165 -33.12 -54.66 4.22
CA PHE A 165 -34.10 -54.00 3.35
C PHE A 165 -33.45 -52.94 2.46
N CYS A 166 -34.02 -52.76 1.28
CA CYS A 166 -33.70 -51.69 0.37
C CYS A 166 -34.47 -50.44 0.77
N LEU A 167 -33.74 -49.36 1.10
CA LEU A 167 -34.35 -48.06 1.29
C LEU A 167 -35.02 -47.62 -0.02
N THR A 168 -36.26 -47.13 0.09
CA THR A 168 -36.95 -46.48 -1.03
C THR A 168 -36.12 -45.30 -1.53
N SER A 169 -36.16 -45.03 -2.83
CA SER A 169 -35.19 -44.21 -3.59
C SER A 169 -35.08 -42.72 -3.22
N TRP A 170 -35.65 -42.31 -2.08
CA TRP A 170 -35.83 -40.92 -1.68
C TRP A 170 -34.68 -40.42 -0.78
N ASP A 171 -33.87 -41.35 -0.26
CA ASP A 171 -32.78 -41.05 0.68
C ASP A 171 -31.40 -41.13 -0.02
N CYS A 172 -31.02 -40.09 -0.75
CA CYS A 172 -29.73 -40.00 -1.45
C CYS A 172 -28.52 -39.74 -0.52
N ASN A 173 -28.67 -39.91 0.80
CA ASN A 173 -27.64 -39.67 1.81
C ASN A 173 -26.59 -40.80 1.83
N GLY A 174 -25.72 -40.83 0.82
CA GLY A 174 -24.57 -41.72 0.73
C GLY A 174 -23.28 -40.98 0.37
N ALA A 175 -22.13 -41.64 0.53
CA ALA A 175 -20.84 -41.18 0.03
C ALA A 175 -20.50 -41.87 -1.31
N PRO A 176 -20.00 -41.16 -2.34
CA PRO A 176 -19.88 -39.70 -2.45
C PRO A 176 -21.25 -39.01 -2.43
N PRO A 177 -21.34 -37.73 -2.03
CA PRO A 177 -22.61 -37.02 -1.89
C PRO A 177 -23.39 -36.99 -3.20
N ARG A 178 -24.70 -37.17 -3.10
CA ARG A 178 -25.62 -37.30 -4.23
C ARG A 178 -26.81 -36.37 -4.09
N TYR A 179 -27.43 -36.06 -5.22
CA TYR A 179 -28.66 -35.27 -5.29
C TYR A 179 -29.73 -36.02 -6.10
N LEU A 180 -31.00 -35.74 -5.77
CA LEU A 180 -32.14 -36.08 -6.60
C LEU A 180 -32.17 -35.08 -7.76
N ALA A 181 -31.80 -35.52 -8.97
CA ALA A 181 -31.99 -34.70 -10.15
C ALA A 181 -33.49 -34.46 -10.38
N PRO A 182 -33.92 -33.25 -10.78
CA PRO A 182 -35.29 -33.02 -11.20
C PRO A 182 -35.60 -33.97 -12.36
N ASP A 183 -36.72 -34.65 -12.21
CA ASP A 183 -37.26 -35.66 -13.10
C ASP A 183 -37.07 -35.27 -14.58
N ILE A 184 -36.42 -36.15 -15.36
CA ILE A 184 -36.32 -35.99 -16.82
C ILE A 184 -37.68 -36.37 -17.40
N SER A 185 -38.60 -35.44 -17.28
CA SER A 185 -40.01 -35.59 -17.58
C SER A 185 -40.29 -35.71 -19.08
N LEU A 186 -39.88 -36.83 -19.69
CA LEU A 186 -40.46 -37.31 -20.94
C LEU A 186 -40.17 -38.81 -21.19
N HIS A 187 -40.81 -39.73 -20.47
CA HIS A 187 -41.23 -41.01 -21.06
C HIS A 187 -42.54 -41.55 -20.48
N SER A 188 -43.47 -41.87 -21.36
CA SER A 188 -44.90 -42.04 -21.04
C SER A 188 -45.26 -43.45 -20.54
N CYS A 189 -44.60 -43.96 -19.49
CA CYS A 189 -44.81 -45.33 -18.99
C CYS A 189 -44.73 -45.50 -17.45
N GLY A 190 -45.32 -44.57 -16.68
CA GLY A 190 -45.89 -44.88 -15.35
C GLY A 190 -45.00 -45.54 -14.27
N PHE A 191 -43.69 -45.27 -14.27
CA PHE A 191 -42.77 -45.71 -13.20
C PHE A 191 -41.78 -44.58 -12.89
N GLU A 192 -41.90 -43.97 -11.71
CA GLU A 192 -41.06 -42.84 -11.26
C GLU A 192 -39.73 -43.35 -10.67
N ASP A 193 -38.75 -43.66 -11.52
CA ASP A 193 -37.41 -44.07 -11.08
C ASP A 193 -36.54 -42.86 -10.67
N SER A 194 -36.86 -42.29 -9.50
CA SER A 194 -36.05 -41.22 -8.87
C SER A 194 -34.60 -41.66 -8.67
N SER A 195 -33.69 -41.12 -9.48
CA SER A 195 -32.29 -41.56 -9.54
C SER A 195 -31.35 -40.58 -8.83
N CYS A 196 -30.54 -41.09 -7.88
CA CYS A 196 -29.56 -40.30 -7.13
C CYS A 196 -28.23 -40.14 -7.91
N TYR A 197 -27.98 -38.95 -8.45
CA TYR A 197 -26.74 -38.62 -9.18
C TYR A 197 -25.65 -38.11 -8.22
N PRO A 198 -24.36 -38.47 -8.42
CA PRO A 198 -23.27 -37.92 -7.64
C PRO A 198 -23.11 -36.41 -7.91
N CYS A 199 -22.71 -35.66 -6.89
CA CYS A 199 -22.25 -34.28 -7.04
C CYS A 199 -21.18 -34.17 -8.15
N PRO A 200 -21.33 -33.26 -9.14
CA PRO A 200 -20.34 -33.08 -10.20
C PRO A 200 -19.04 -32.41 -9.72
N GLY A 201 -19.09 -31.66 -8.61
CA GLY A 201 -17.91 -31.03 -8.01
C GLY A 201 -17.06 -32.03 -7.21
N GLN A 202 -15.79 -32.21 -7.58
CA GLN A 202 -14.86 -33.12 -6.88
C GLN A 202 -14.65 -32.78 -5.40
N ASN A 203 -14.79 -31.51 -5.04
CA ASN A 203 -14.67 -31.00 -3.67
C ASN A 203 -16.04 -30.71 -3.02
N ALA A 204 -17.16 -31.13 -3.62
CA ALA A 204 -18.47 -30.88 -3.04
C ALA A 204 -18.75 -31.88 -1.90
N THR A 205 -19.18 -31.38 -0.75
CA THR A 205 -19.70 -32.19 0.37
C THR A 205 -21.23 -32.30 0.34
N SER A 206 -21.90 -31.39 -0.38
CA SER A 206 -23.33 -31.46 -0.68
C SER A 206 -23.65 -30.68 -1.97
N CYS A 207 -24.74 -31.04 -2.64
CA CYS A 207 -25.26 -30.32 -3.80
C CYS A 207 -26.79 -30.12 -3.69
N ASP A 208 -27.32 -29.13 -4.38
CA ASP A 208 -28.76 -28.96 -4.56
C ASP A 208 -29.33 -29.88 -5.66
N ARG A 209 -30.63 -29.76 -5.93
CA ARG A 209 -31.33 -30.57 -6.94
C ARG A 209 -30.81 -30.37 -8.37
N THR A 210 -30.16 -29.25 -8.68
CA THR A 210 -29.56 -28.99 -10.00
C THR A 210 -28.17 -29.59 -10.15
N GLY A 211 -27.60 -30.14 -9.07
CA GLY A 211 -26.20 -30.58 -8.99
C GLY A 211 -25.24 -29.43 -8.65
N ALA A 212 -25.74 -28.24 -8.35
CA ALA A 212 -24.93 -27.12 -7.90
C ALA A 212 -24.44 -27.38 -6.47
N SER A 213 -23.13 -27.29 -6.25
CA SER A 213 -22.48 -27.49 -4.96
C SER A 213 -23.07 -26.52 -3.91
N THR A 214 -23.51 -27.04 -2.77
CA THR A 214 -24.04 -26.25 -1.63
C THR A 214 -23.15 -26.30 -0.40
N GLY A 215 -22.21 -27.24 -0.36
CA GLY A 215 -21.18 -27.38 0.64
C GLY A 215 -19.90 -27.92 -0.01
N CYS A 216 -18.75 -27.51 0.51
CA CYS A 216 -17.44 -27.88 -0.03
C CYS A 216 -16.55 -28.47 1.08
N SER A 217 -15.70 -29.43 0.72
CA SER A 217 -14.60 -29.92 1.57
C SER A 217 -13.37 -29.02 1.49
N TYR A 218 -13.24 -28.27 0.40
CA TYR A 218 -12.23 -27.25 0.18
C TYR A 218 -12.80 -26.14 -0.71
N GLY A 219 -12.70 -24.90 -0.26
CA GLY A 219 -13.23 -23.73 -0.96
C GLY A 219 -14.63 -23.33 -0.51
N VAL A 220 -15.26 -22.43 -1.26
CA VAL A 220 -16.65 -22.00 -1.04
C VAL A 220 -17.52 -22.29 -2.27
N PRO A 221 -18.82 -22.55 -2.08
CA PRO A 221 -19.78 -22.59 -3.17
C PRO A 221 -19.85 -21.24 -3.91
N ASP A 222 -19.53 -21.24 -5.20
CA ASP A 222 -19.75 -20.13 -6.12
C ASP A 222 -20.29 -20.65 -7.44
N ASN A 223 -21.41 -20.10 -7.91
CA ASN A 223 -22.10 -20.51 -9.14
C ASN A 223 -22.28 -22.05 -9.31
N GLY A 224 -22.47 -22.76 -8.19
CA GLY A 224 -22.65 -24.22 -8.16
C GLY A 224 -21.37 -25.06 -8.26
N ALA A 225 -20.19 -24.43 -8.25
CA ALA A 225 -18.91 -25.12 -8.11
C ALA A 225 -18.25 -24.78 -6.77
N CYS A 226 -17.39 -25.67 -6.28
CA CYS A 226 -16.49 -25.34 -5.17
C CYS A 226 -15.27 -24.61 -5.71
N VAL A 227 -15.16 -23.30 -5.44
CA VAL A 227 -14.05 -22.46 -5.88
C VAL A 227 -13.10 -22.16 -4.71
N ALA A 228 -11.81 -22.05 -4.99
CA ALA A 228 -10.84 -21.66 -3.97
C ALA A 228 -11.11 -20.22 -3.48
N VAL A 229 -11.12 -20.03 -2.16
CA VAL A 229 -11.31 -18.72 -1.53
C VAL A 229 -10.20 -17.76 -1.96
N LYS A 230 -10.57 -16.56 -2.44
CA LYS A 230 -9.62 -15.49 -2.74
C LYS A 230 -9.57 -14.49 -1.60
N CYS A 231 -8.45 -14.47 -0.89
CA CYS A 231 -8.23 -13.55 0.22
C CYS A 231 -7.42 -12.33 -0.26
N PRO A 232 -7.92 -11.09 -0.08
CA PRO A 232 -7.29 -9.90 -0.67
C PRO A 232 -6.07 -9.39 0.12
N THR A 233 -6.02 -9.66 1.42
CA THR A 233 -5.02 -9.08 2.35
C THR A 233 -4.39 -10.10 3.30
N SER A 234 -4.89 -11.33 3.34
CA SER A 234 -4.41 -12.42 4.20
C SER A 234 -4.36 -13.73 3.41
N SER A 235 -3.87 -14.80 4.03
CA SER A 235 -3.81 -16.12 3.42
C SER A 235 -5.11 -16.90 3.60
N VAL A 236 -5.33 -17.94 2.78
CA VAL A 236 -6.42 -18.91 3.00
C VAL A 236 -6.09 -19.75 4.25
N ASN A 237 -7.09 -20.08 5.06
CA ASN A 237 -6.91 -20.96 6.20
C ASN A 237 -6.55 -22.40 5.78
N THR A 238 -6.00 -23.21 6.68
CA THR A 238 -5.64 -24.61 6.40
C THR A 238 -6.82 -25.46 5.94
N ASP A 239 -8.02 -25.05 6.30
CA ASP A 239 -9.27 -25.76 5.97
C ASP A 239 -9.78 -25.39 4.57
N GLY A 240 -9.15 -24.44 3.87
CA GLY A 240 -9.50 -24.01 2.51
C GLY A 240 -10.78 -23.17 2.37
N ASN A 241 -11.50 -22.96 3.48
CA ASN A 241 -12.89 -22.51 3.50
C ASN A 241 -13.07 -21.05 3.96
N GLY A 242 -11.97 -20.35 4.28
CA GLY A 242 -12.00 -18.95 4.68
C GLY A 242 -10.63 -18.28 4.65
N CYS A 243 -10.60 -17.00 4.99
CA CYS A 243 -9.38 -16.20 5.09
C CYS A 243 -8.89 -16.11 6.53
N CYS A 244 -7.58 -16.03 6.72
CA CYS A 244 -7.00 -15.74 8.03
C CYS A 244 -7.44 -14.36 8.52
N SER A 245 -7.88 -14.29 9.78
CA SER A 245 -8.24 -13.03 10.45
C SER A 245 -7.04 -12.09 10.62
N ASP A 246 -5.84 -12.66 10.72
CA ASP A 246 -4.59 -11.91 10.78
C ASP A 246 -4.03 -11.66 9.36
N PRO A 247 -3.85 -10.40 8.93
CA PRO A 247 -3.30 -10.07 7.61
C PRO A 247 -1.80 -10.39 7.46
N TYR A 248 -1.10 -10.72 8.53
CA TYR A 248 0.31 -11.11 8.52
C TYR A 248 0.51 -12.63 8.57
N ALA A 249 -0.55 -13.44 8.67
CA ALA A 249 -0.48 -14.89 8.63
C ALA A 249 -0.25 -15.43 7.21
N ILE A 250 0.74 -16.31 7.07
CA ILE A 250 0.96 -17.14 5.87
C ILE A 250 0.08 -18.40 5.94
N THR A 251 -0.12 -18.97 7.14
CA THR A 251 -1.08 -20.04 7.38
C THR A 251 -1.76 -19.86 8.74
N CYS A 252 -3.02 -20.27 8.85
CA CYS A 252 -3.79 -20.23 10.09
C CYS A 252 -4.82 -21.37 10.15
N ASN A 253 -5.28 -21.70 11.36
CA ASN A 253 -6.39 -22.60 11.62
C ASN A 253 -7.39 -21.95 12.60
N SER A 254 -8.35 -22.73 13.12
CA SER A 254 -9.33 -22.27 14.12
C SER A 254 -8.73 -21.79 15.46
N GLY A 255 -7.47 -22.15 15.76
CA GLY A 255 -6.71 -21.68 16.92
C GLY A 255 -5.87 -20.43 16.66
N GLY A 256 -5.88 -19.89 15.43
CA GLY A 256 -5.13 -18.70 15.03
C GLY A 256 -4.02 -18.97 14.03
N SER A 257 -3.03 -18.08 14.01
CA SER A 257 -1.91 -18.07 13.06
C SER A 257 -0.89 -19.17 13.38
N LEU A 258 -0.57 -19.99 12.37
CA LEU A 258 0.40 -21.10 12.45
C LEU A 258 1.77 -20.69 11.90
N SER A 259 1.80 -19.84 10.88
CA SER A 259 3.03 -19.26 10.35
C SER A 259 2.80 -17.82 9.89
N CYS A 260 3.84 -16.99 10.02
CA CYS A 260 3.74 -15.54 9.89
C CYS A 260 4.72 -14.98 8.87
N LYS A 261 4.35 -13.88 8.25
CA LYS A 261 5.20 -13.11 7.32
C LYS A 261 6.40 -12.47 8.03
N TYR A 262 6.26 -12.20 9.33
CA TYR A 262 7.29 -11.67 10.20
C TYR A 262 7.28 -12.50 11.50
N GLY A 263 8.46 -12.90 11.99
CA GLY A 263 8.59 -13.64 13.25
C GLY A 263 7.87 -15.00 13.34
N SER A 264 7.73 -15.48 14.57
CA SER A 264 6.87 -16.61 14.92
C SER A 264 5.58 -16.10 15.56
N PRO A 265 4.43 -16.78 15.40
CA PRO A 265 3.19 -16.39 16.07
C PRO A 265 3.33 -16.51 17.60
N SER A 266 2.73 -15.56 18.32
CA SER A 266 2.53 -15.61 19.78
C SER A 266 1.03 -15.50 20.06
N ASP A 267 0.51 -16.36 20.93
CA ASP A 267 -0.90 -16.34 21.35
C ASP A 267 -1.89 -16.33 20.17
N GLY A 268 -1.58 -17.10 19.13
CA GLY A 268 -2.39 -17.21 17.90
C GLY A 268 -2.31 -16.02 16.95
N ASN A 269 -1.51 -14.99 17.24
CA ASN A 269 -1.37 -13.79 16.41
C ASN A 269 0.06 -13.65 15.87
N CYS A 270 0.17 -13.10 14.67
CA CYS A 270 1.45 -12.75 14.07
C CYS A 270 1.95 -11.40 14.60
N PRO A 271 3.25 -11.25 14.87
CA PRO A 271 3.80 -9.97 15.23
C PRO A 271 3.72 -9.01 14.04
N LYS A 272 3.31 -7.78 14.33
CA LYS A 272 3.28 -6.69 13.34
C LYS A 272 4.71 -6.25 13.03
N PRO A 273 5.01 -5.80 11.81
CA PRO A 273 6.30 -5.18 11.53
C PRO A 273 6.46 -3.93 12.41
N ALA A 274 7.68 -3.70 12.89
CA ALA A 274 7.98 -2.53 13.70
C ALA A 274 7.80 -1.24 12.88
N ASP A 275 7.09 -0.27 13.46
CA ASP A 275 7.02 1.08 12.90
C ASP A 275 8.28 1.85 13.31
N CYS A 276 9.18 2.03 12.33
CA CYS A 276 10.43 2.75 12.52
C CYS A 276 10.32 4.23 12.12
N SER A 277 9.12 4.75 11.86
CA SER A 277 8.91 6.19 11.66
C SER A 277 9.04 6.94 12.99
N GLY A 278 10.06 7.80 13.11
CA GLY A 278 10.34 8.52 14.35
C GLY A 278 11.65 9.28 14.35
N SER A 279 11.95 9.88 15.51
CA SER A 279 13.24 10.51 15.81
C SER A 279 13.84 9.85 17.06
N PRO A 280 15.11 9.40 17.07
CA PRO A 280 16.07 9.47 15.96
C PRO A 280 15.63 8.60 14.76
N ALA A 281 16.19 8.91 13.59
CA ALA A 281 15.90 8.18 12.36
C ALA A 281 16.32 6.71 12.48
N ARG A 282 15.42 5.79 12.07
CA ARG A 282 15.60 4.34 12.18
C ARG A 282 15.12 3.63 10.93
N HIS A 283 15.59 2.40 10.73
CA HIS A 283 15.11 1.48 9.70
C HIS A 283 14.74 0.11 10.29
N PRO A 284 13.90 -0.69 9.61
CA PRO A 284 13.58 -2.04 10.06
C PRO A 284 14.80 -2.96 10.06
N SER A 285 14.92 -3.80 11.08
CA SER A 285 15.85 -4.94 11.09
C SER A 285 15.49 -5.97 9.99
N LYS A 286 16.39 -6.91 9.69
CA LYS A 286 16.19 -7.91 8.61
C LYS A 286 14.92 -8.77 8.78
N ASP A 287 14.55 -9.05 10.02
CA ASP A 287 13.34 -9.75 10.45
C ASP A 287 12.11 -8.83 10.55
N LYS A 288 12.30 -7.51 10.45
CA LYS A 288 11.29 -6.43 10.50
C LYS A 288 10.54 -6.32 11.83
N LEU A 289 11.03 -6.95 12.90
CA LEU A 289 10.42 -6.91 14.24
C LEU A 289 11.04 -5.85 15.16
N SER A 290 12.17 -5.27 14.78
CA SER A 290 12.85 -4.23 15.54
C SER A 290 13.31 -3.10 14.63
N CYS A 291 13.67 -1.97 15.24
CA CYS A 291 14.19 -0.82 14.53
C CYS A 291 15.66 -0.60 14.92
N LEU A 292 16.52 -0.50 13.91
CA LEU A 292 17.93 -0.17 14.05
C LEU A 292 18.13 1.32 13.77
N ASP A 293 19.00 1.98 14.53
CA ASP A 293 19.30 3.40 14.32
C ASP A 293 20.05 3.61 12.98
N CYS A 294 19.64 4.63 12.23
CA CYS A 294 20.34 5.04 11.02
C CYS A 294 21.77 5.54 11.33
N PRO A 295 22.67 5.63 10.33
CA PRO A 295 24.03 6.12 10.53
C PRO A 295 24.09 7.51 11.20
N THR A 296 25.14 7.77 11.98
CA THR A 296 25.34 9.06 12.66
C THR A 296 25.24 10.23 11.66
N ASN A 297 24.64 11.33 12.11
CA ASN A 297 24.34 12.53 11.32
C ASN A 297 23.34 12.34 10.16
N SER A 298 22.66 11.18 10.03
CA SER A 298 21.55 11.03 9.08
C SER A 298 20.22 11.56 9.62
N THR A 299 19.38 12.07 8.71
CA THR A 299 17.96 12.41 8.97
C THR A 299 17.00 11.37 8.41
N SER A 300 17.47 10.52 7.47
CA SER A 300 16.78 9.32 7.02
C SER A 300 17.79 8.30 6.48
N CYS A 301 17.45 7.01 6.56
CA CYS A 301 18.13 5.93 5.86
C CYS A 301 17.13 5.05 5.09
N ASP A 302 17.64 4.17 4.23
CA ASP A 302 16.84 3.15 3.54
C ASP A 302 16.62 1.88 4.41
N ASP A 303 15.87 0.91 3.88
CA ASP A 303 15.61 -0.38 4.55
C ASP A 303 16.90 -1.16 4.86
N GLN A 304 18.00 -0.86 4.16
CA GLN A 304 19.32 -1.46 4.33
C GLN A 304 20.19 -0.72 5.37
N GLY A 305 19.72 0.41 5.92
CA GLY A 305 20.43 1.23 6.89
C GLY A 305 21.44 2.19 6.26
N GLN A 306 21.38 2.45 4.96
CA GLN A 306 22.23 3.43 4.29
C GLN A 306 21.59 4.83 4.37
N ALA A 307 22.37 5.83 4.78
CA ALA A 307 21.89 7.20 4.87
C ALA A 307 21.38 7.71 3.49
N THR A 308 20.14 8.20 3.46
CA THR A 308 19.50 8.80 2.27
C THR A 308 19.40 10.32 2.38
N LYS A 309 19.42 10.86 3.60
CA LYS A 309 19.54 12.29 3.90
C LYS A 309 20.38 12.51 5.15
N CYS A 310 21.04 13.65 5.22
CA CYS A 310 21.94 14.03 6.30
C CYS A 310 21.44 15.29 7.02
N ASN A 311 21.69 15.36 8.33
CA ASN A 311 21.64 16.59 9.13
C ASN A 311 22.94 17.39 8.96
N TYR A 312 24.06 16.67 8.78
CA TYR A 312 25.37 17.22 8.53
C TYR A 312 26.16 16.30 7.59
N GLY A 313 26.79 16.87 6.56
CA GLY A 313 27.49 16.12 5.52
C GLY A 313 26.64 15.81 4.29
N ALA A 314 27.28 15.26 3.26
CA ALA A 314 26.64 14.70 2.08
C ALA A 314 26.58 13.16 2.17
N VAL A 315 25.57 12.56 1.53
CA VAL A 315 25.48 11.09 1.41
C VAL A 315 26.59 10.59 0.48
N THR A 316 27.54 9.84 1.03
CA THR A 316 28.66 9.22 0.30
C THR A 316 28.80 7.77 0.73
N ALA A 317 28.56 6.83 -0.20
CA ALA A 317 28.59 5.38 0.04
C ALA A 317 27.72 4.96 1.26
N GLY A 318 26.49 5.47 1.34
CA GLY A 318 25.53 5.14 2.39
C GLY A 318 25.81 5.73 3.77
N GLN A 319 26.77 6.67 3.88
CA GLN A 319 27.11 7.37 5.13
C GLN A 319 27.05 8.88 4.92
N CYS A 320 26.74 9.63 5.99
CA CYS A 320 26.87 11.08 6.00
C CYS A 320 28.33 11.46 6.26
N LYS A 321 28.96 12.14 5.29
CA LYS A 321 30.37 12.57 5.37
C LYS A 321 30.49 14.04 5.02
N GLU A 322 31.33 14.75 5.75
CA GLU A 322 31.67 16.14 5.46
C GLU A 322 32.29 16.27 4.06
N ALA A 323 31.91 17.31 3.32
CA ALA A 323 32.45 17.60 2.01
C ALA A 323 33.93 18.02 2.11
N ILE A 324 34.79 17.40 1.32
CA ILE A 324 36.21 17.76 1.26
C ILE A 324 36.36 18.95 0.31
N CYS A 325 36.76 20.10 0.84
CA CYS A 325 36.85 21.36 0.10
C CYS A 325 38.32 21.80 -0.06
N PRO A 326 38.94 21.61 -1.25
CA PRO A 326 40.36 21.91 -1.44
C PRO A 326 40.73 23.39 -1.30
N ASN A 327 39.80 24.28 -1.67
CA ASN A 327 40.05 25.71 -1.87
C ASN A 327 38.98 26.59 -1.17
N GLY A 328 38.53 26.22 0.03
CA GLY A 328 37.56 27.05 0.77
C GLY A 328 36.96 26.36 1.99
N PRO A 329 36.13 27.08 2.76
CA PRO A 329 35.42 26.51 3.90
C PRO A 329 34.31 25.56 3.44
N VAL A 330 34.01 24.57 4.29
CA VAL A 330 32.82 23.72 4.18
C VAL A 330 31.61 24.51 4.65
N SER A 331 30.44 24.23 4.08
CA SER A 331 29.16 24.80 4.53
C SER A 331 28.78 24.37 5.94
N ASN A 332 27.93 25.15 6.61
CA ASN A 332 27.41 24.84 7.96
C ASN A 332 26.65 23.51 8.00
N ASP A 333 26.00 23.11 6.90
CA ASP A 333 25.36 21.80 6.75
C ASP A 333 26.34 20.66 6.44
N GLY A 334 27.65 20.93 6.34
CA GLY A 334 28.71 19.97 6.04
C GLY A 334 28.65 19.35 4.64
N GLY A 335 27.59 19.60 3.86
CA GLY A 335 27.27 18.87 2.64
C GLY A 335 27.90 19.42 1.37
N SER A 336 28.55 20.58 1.44
CA SER A 336 29.08 21.26 0.27
C SER A 336 30.24 22.21 0.59
N CYS A 337 30.90 22.71 -0.45
CA CYS A 337 31.89 23.76 -0.32
C CYS A 337 31.23 25.12 -0.53
N CYS A 338 31.64 26.11 0.25
CA CYS A 338 31.26 27.48 0.00
C CYS A 338 31.83 28.00 -1.32
N THR A 339 31.14 28.96 -1.92
CA THR A 339 31.58 29.67 -3.14
C THR A 339 32.86 30.47 -2.91
N ASN A 340 33.52 30.85 -4.01
CA ASN A 340 34.70 31.72 -3.96
C ASN A 340 34.39 33.03 -3.21
N PHE A 341 35.39 33.56 -2.51
CA PHE A 341 35.33 34.78 -1.68
C PHE A 341 34.38 34.71 -0.48
N THR A 342 33.82 33.54 -0.18
CA THR A 342 32.98 33.29 1.00
C THR A 342 33.82 32.77 2.17
N THR A 343 33.65 33.34 3.37
CA THR A 343 34.32 32.89 4.61
C THR A 343 33.45 31.96 5.45
N SER A 344 32.12 32.04 5.32
CA SER A 344 31.18 31.02 5.82
C SER A 344 29.89 31.02 5.01
N CYS A 345 29.25 29.86 4.85
CA CYS A 345 28.02 29.70 4.11
C CYS A 345 27.09 28.68 4.76
N GLN A 346 25.78 28.83 4.55
CA GLN A 346 24.80 27.85 5.03
C GLN A 346 24.84 26.57 4.18
N ASN A 347 25.00 26.74 2.87
CA ASN A 347 25.16 25.71 1.83
C ASN A 347 25.87 26.37 0.62
N ALA A 348 26.21 25.59 -0.41
CA ALA A 348 26.87 26.06 -1.64
C ALA A 348 26.26 27.30 -2.29
N ASN A 349 24.95 27.54 -2.11
CA ASN A 349 24.23 28.64 -2.76
C ASN A 349 24.00 29.84 -1.83
N MET A 350 24.32 29.77 -0.54
CA MET A 350 23.92 30.78 0.45
C MET A 350 25.10 31.21 1.34
N SER A 351 25.79 32.26 0.92
CA SER A 351 26.89 32.87 1.67
C SER A 351 26.35 33.61 2.90
N LEU A 352 27.05 33.49 4.03
CA LEU A 352 26.70 34.18 5.29
C LEU A 352 27.71 35.29 5.60
N THR A 353 29.00 35.03 5.38
CA THR A 353 30.09 36.01 5.53
C THR A 353 31.05 35.90 4.36
N CYS A 354 31.64 37.03 3.97
CA CYS A 354 32.55 37.13 2.83
C CYS A 354 33.99 37.44 3.28
N GLN A 355 34.92 37.40 2.33
CA GLN A 355 36.26 37.96 2.48
C GLN A 355 36.21 39.49 2.46
N SER A 356 37.24 40.16 2.99
CA SER A 356 37.32 41.63 3.00
C SER A 356 37.26 42.20 1.58
N GLY A 357 36.49 43.28 1.40
CA GLY A 357 36.17 43.85 0.10
C GLY A 357 35.04 43.13 -0.64
N TYR A 358 34.40 42.12 -0.05
CA TYR A 358 33.23 41.45 -0.62
C TYR A 358 32.06 41.51 0.37
N LYS A 359 30.83 41.61 -0.14
CA LYS A 359 29.61 41.56 0.68
C LYS A 359 28.56 40.65 0.07
N VAL A 360 27.71 40.11 0.94
CA VAL A 360 26.54 39.31 0.60
C VAL A 360 25.53 40.24 -0.09
N ASN A 361 25.36 40.14 -1.41
CA ASN A 361 24.51 41.08 -2.16
C ASN A 361 23.20 40.45 -2.67
N GLY A 362 22.23 40.32 -1.76
CA GLY A 362 20.86 39.91 -2.08
C GLY A 362 20.75 38.52 -2.73
N THR A 363 19.59 38.22 -3.29
CA THR A 363 19.34 36.95 -4.00
C THR A 363 19.50 37.14 -5.50
N VAL A 364 20.53 36.53 -6.09
CA VAL A 364 20.79 36.50 -7.54
C VAL A 364 20.58 35.08 -8.04
N ASN A 365 19.60 34.87 -8.94
CA ASN A 365 19.26 33.56 -9.53
C ASN A 365 19.00 32.45 -8.48
N GLY A 366 18.43 32.79 -7.32
CA GLY A 366 18.19 31.85 -6.23
C GLY A 366 19.42 31.53 -5.36
N THR A 367 20.57 32.15 -5.65
CA THR A 367 21.79 32.10 -4.83
C THR A 367 21.97 33.42 -4.08
N ILE A 368 22.69 33.41 -2.97
CA ILE A 368 23.10 34.59 -2.22
C ILE A 368 24.65 34.61 -2.22
N PRO A 369 25.28 35.15 -3.28
CA PRO A 369 26.73 35.14 -3.44
C PRO A 369 27.41 36.29 -2.67
N CYS A 370 28.67 36.09 -2.34
CA CYS A 370 29.59 37.19 -2.06
C CYS A 370 29.91 37.92 -3.37
N GLN A 371 29.47 39.17 -3.48
CA GLN A 371 29.79 40.06 -4.60
C GLN A 371 30.94 41.00 -4.21
N GLY A 372 31.73 41.40 -5.20
CA GLY A 372 32.88 42.28 -5.07
C GLY A 372 33.89 42.02 -6.20
N PRO A 373 35.12 42.56 -6.10
CA PRO A 373 35.58 43.39 -4.99
C PRO A 373 34.90 44.78 -4.96
N TYR A 374 34.79 45.36 -3.77
CA TYR A 374 34.26 46.69 -3.50
C TYR A 374 35.37 47.62 -2.99
N SER A 375 35.20 48.90 -3.29
CA SER A 375 35.91 49.99 -2.62
C SER A 375 34.90 50.91 -1.95
N SER A 376 35.19 51.32 -0.73
CA SER A 376 34.52 52.44 -0.08
C SER A 376 34.80 53.73 -0.84
N ARG A 377 33.76 54.55 -1.03
CA ARG A 377 33.81 55.91 -1.57
C ARG A 377 33.09 56.84 -0.60
N TYR A 378 33.75 57.89 -0.17
CA TYR A 378 33.25 58.90 0.76
C TYR A 378 33.07 60.23 0.03
N GLY A 379 31.89 60.84 0.17
CA GLY A 379 31.55 62.14 -0.42
C GLY A 379 30.35 62.13 -1.38
N ARG A 380 29.86 60.95 -1.79
CA ARG A 380 28.62 60.78 -2.60
C ARG A 380 28.51 61.73 -3.80
N GLU A 381 29.59 61.90 -4.56
CA GLU A 381 29.64 62.79 -5.74
C GLU A 381 29.36 64.26 -5.45
N THR A 382 29.38 64.66 -4.18
CA THR A 382 29.22 66.06 -3.79
C THR A 382 30.54 66.82 -3.83
N TYR A 383 31.68 66.10 -3.88
CA TYR A 383 33.03 66.66 -3.89
C TYR A 383 33.20 67.66 -2.74
N LYS A 384 33.54 67.17 -1.54
CA LYS A 384 33.58 67.98 -0.30
C LYS A 384 34.94 68.05 0.39
N TYR A 385 35.88 67.21 -0.01
CA TYR A 385 37.13 67.04 0.73
C TYR A 385 38.29 67.68 -0.03
N GLY A 386 39.05 68.53 0.66
CA GLY A 386 40.32 69.06 0.17
C GLY A 386 41.46 68.08 0.44
N ASP A 387 42.46 68.07 -0.44
CA ASP A 387 43.71 67.35 -0.20
C ASP A 387 44.49 68.02 0.95
N ALA A 388 44.65 67.28 2.05
CA ALA A 388 45.51 67.66 3.18
C ALA A 388 46.76 66.76 3.29
N GLY A 389 46.97 65.86 2.31
CA GLY A 389 48.09 64.94 2.25
C GLY A 389 49.39 65.66 1.92
N ARG A 390 50.46 65.35 2.65
CA ARG A 390 51.79 65.95 2.39
C ARG A 390 52.53 65.33 1.21
N TRP A 391 52.14 64.14 0.77
CA TRP A 391 52.88 63.33 -0.19
C TRP A 391 51.95 62.55 -1.13
N MET A 392 51.58 63.17 -2.25
CA MET A 392 50.97 62.48 -3.39
C MET A 392 51.96 61.45 -3.95
N VAL A 393 51.57 60.17 -3.97
CA VAL A 393 52.41 59.07 -4.47
C VAL A 393 52.35 58.96 -5.99
N ALA A 394 51.15 59.11 -6.56
CA ALA A 394 50.91 59.01 -7.99
C ALA A 394 49.63 59.75 -8.40
N TYR A 395 49.49 59.98 -9.71
CA TYR A 395 48.41 60.76 -10.30
C TYR A 395 47.94 60.12 -11.63
N LEU A 396 46.64 60.17 -11.91
CA LEU A 396 46.02 59.72 -13.16
C LEU A 396 44.97 60.73 -13.67
N ASP A 397 45.25 61.33 -14.82
CA ASP A 397 44.28 62.11 -15.60
C ASP A 397 43.23 61.24 -16.29
N ARG A 398 42.02 61.78 -16.46
CA ARG A 398 40.93 61.19 -17.27
C ARG A 398 40.51 59.78 -16.86
N SER A 399 40.45 59.50 -15.56
CA SER A 399 39.99 58.23 -15.00
C SER A 399 38.56 58.33 -14.46
N SER A 400 37.79 57.24 -14.60
CA SER A 400 36.53 57.08 -13.87
C SER A 400 36.82 56.76 -12.40
N VAL A 401 35.82 56.88 -11.52
CA VAL A 401 36.00 56.59 -10.09
C VAL A 401 36.28 55.10 -9.83
N GLU A 402 35.70 54.22 -10.64
CA GLU A 402 35.97 52.76 -10.64
C GLU A 402 37.41 52.48 -11.08
N THR A 403 37.86 53.12 -12.17
CA THR A 403 39.24 53.01 -12.66
C THR A 403 40.24 53.46 -11.59
N CYS A 404 39.92 54.56 -10.90
CA CYS A 404 40.68 55.11 -9.79
C CYS A 404 40.77 54.11 -8.61
N ALA A 405 39.63 53.56 -8.18
CA ALA A 405 39.57 52.57 -7.11
C ALA A 405 40.32 51.26 -7.44
N ILE A 406 40.20 50.75 -8.68
CA ILE A 406 40.94 49.57 -9.16
C ILE A 406 42.45 49.81 -9.09
N GLN A 407 42.92 50.99 -9.54
CA GLN A 407 44.34 51.35 -9.47
C GLN A 407 44.83 51.55 -8.02
N ALA A 408 43.97 52.06 -7.14
CA ALA A 408 44.27 52.20 -5.71
C ALA A 408 44.47 50.82 -5.06
N TYR A 409 43.54 49.89 -5.32
CA TYR A 409 43.60 48.51 -4.84
C TYR A 409 44.86 47.79 -5.33
N GLN A 410 45.16 47.85 -6.64
CA GLN A 410 46.36 47.22 -7.23
C GLN A 410 47.68 47.72 -6.62
N ARG A 411 47.69 48.93 -6.03
CA ARG A 411 48.87 49.55 -5.41
C ARG A 411 48.83 49.51 -3.87
N ASN A 412 47.75 49.01 -3.26
CA ASN A 412 47.47 49.10 -1.82
C ASN A 412 47.53 50.55 -1.29
N LEU A 413 46.89 51.48 -2.01
CA LEU A 413 46.84 52.91 -1.70
C LEU A 413 45.39 53.37 -1.40
N THR A 414 45.25 54.50 -0.73
CA THR A 414 43.99 55.28 -0.74
C THR A 414 43.95 56.17 -1.98
N PHE A 415 42.75 56.54 -2.42
CA PHE A 415 42.57 57.46 -3.53
C PHE A 415 41.74 58.69 -3.16
N MET A 416 41.96 59.77 -3.89
CA MET A 416 41.07 60.92 -4.01
C MET A 416 40.68 61.07 -5.48
N TRP A 417 39.40 61.31 -5.76
CA TRP A 417 38.86 61.42 -7.11
C TRP A 417 37.95 62.63 -7.26
N THR A 418 38.04 63.33 -8.39
CA THR A 418 37.17 64.48 -8.69
C THR A 418 36.77 64.52 -10.17
N ALA A 419 35.52 64.87 -10.45
CA ALA A 419 35.03 65.10 -11.80
C ALA A 419 35.22 66.55 -12.30
N TYR A 420 35.74 67.46 -11.46
CA TYR A 420 35.65 68.92 -11.63
C TYR A 420 36.10 69.47 -13.00
N THR A 421 37.09 68.83 -13.63
CA THR A 421 37.65 69.26 -14.94
C THR A 421 36.92 68.68 -16.16
N GLY A 422 35.79 67.98 -15.96
CA GLY A 422 35.12 67.17 -17.00
C GLY A 422 35.95 65.98 -17.49
N ARG A 423 37.04 65.68 -16.79
CA ARG A 423 38.08 64.71 -17.12
C ARG A 423 38.64 64.13 -15.83
N GLY A 424 37.87 63.21 -15.23
CA GLY A 424 38.06 62.75 -13.85
C GLY A 424 39.53 62.58 -13.45
N GLN A 425 39.94 63.24 -12.37
CA GLN A 425 41.31 63.22 -11.87
C GLN A 425 41.38 62.31 -10.66
N CYS A 426 42.40 61.45 -10.61
CA CYS A 426 42.62 60.50 -9.54
C CYS A 426 44.01 60.69 -8.93
N VAL A 427 44.08 60.72 -7.61
CA VAL A 427 45.29 60.98 -6.83
C VAL A 427 45.47 59.90 -5.78
N PHE A 428 46.69 59.40 -5.57
CA PHE A 428 46.95 58.28 -4.66
C PHE A 428 47.87 58.64 -3.50
N TYR A 429 47.57 58.08 -2.33
CA TYR A 429 48.31 58.30 -1.07
C TYR A 429 48.52 56.99 -0.32
N HIS A 430 49.52 56.96 0.56
CA HIS A 430 49.63 55.87 1.54
C HIS A 430 48.51 56.00 2.58
N THR A 431 47.93 54.86 2.98
CA THR A 431 46.77 54.84 3.91
C THR A 431 47.13 55.44 5.28
N GLU A 432 48.38 55.33 5.71
CA GLU A 432 48.89 55.79 7.01
C GLU A 432 49.07 57.32 7.06
N ASP A 433 49.43 57.94 5.93
CA ASP A 433 49.61 59.39 5.78
C ASP A 433 48.31 60.12 5.32
N PHE A 434 47.24 59.36 5.07
CA PHE A 434 46.01 59.91 4.50
C PHE A 434 45.22 60.72 5.52
N ASN A 435 44.96 61.98 5.20
CA ASN A 435 44.10 62.88 5.97
C ASN A 435 43.32 63.77 5.00
N VAL A 436 42.11 64.18 5.40
CA VAL A 436 41.24 65.06 4.60
C VAL A 436 40.86 66.30 5.38
N GLY A 437 40.93 67.45 4.72
CA GLY A 437 40.45 68.72 5.28
C GLY A 437 39.05 69.03 4.78
N GLN A 438 38.15 69.44 5.68
CA GLN A 438 36.87 70.06 5.30
C GLN A 438 36.99 71.60 5.16
N GLU A 439 38.06 72.20 5.70
CA GLU A 439 38.21 73.65 5.77
C GLU A 439 38.93 74.25 4.56
N ASP A 440 38.15 74.88 3.69
CA ASP A 440 38.38 76.23 3.15
C ASP A 440 39.76 76.56 2.55
N TRP A 441 40.32 75.63 1.77
CA TRP A 441 41.36 75.99 0.80
C TRP A 441 40.71 76.78 -0.34
N GLY A 442 41.18 78.01 -0.59
CA GLY A 442 40.75 78.83 -1.74
C GLY A 442 41.12 78.29 -3.13
N ALA A 443 41.46 77.00 -3.23
CA ALA A 443 41.75 76.27 -4.46
C ALA A 443 40.57 75.36 -4.81
N GLN A 444 40.08 75.45 -6.04
CA GLN A 444 38.77 74.96 -6.49
C GLN A 444 38.67 73.44 -6.70
N HIS A 445 39.43 72.65 -5.95
CA HIS A 445 39.56 71.20 -6.18
C HIS A 445 39.07 70.43 -4.97
N TRP A 446 37.78 70.10 -5.03
CA TRP A 446 37.16 69.20 -4.09
C TRP A 446 37.15 67.76 -4.65
N TYR A 447 37.29 66.79 -3.76
CA TYR A 447 37.37 65.37 -4.09
C TYR A 447 36.35 64.57 -3.29
N ASP A 448 35.95 63.43 -3.84
CA ASP A 448 35.56 62.25 -3.07
C ASP A 448 36.83 61.45 -2.76
N PHE A 449 36.84 60.62 -1.72
CA PHE A 449 37.99 59.76 -1.42
C PHE A 449 37.58 58.32 -1.11
N GLY A 450 38.54 57.39 -1.13
CA GLY A 450 38.20 55.99 -0.92
C GLY A 450 39.39 55.05 -0.73
N LYS A 451 39.04 53.82 -0.37
CA LYS A 451 39.97 52.70 -0.21
C LYS A 451 39.24 51.36 -0.39
N PHE A 452 39.98 50.36 -0.85
CA PHE A 452 39.56 48.95 -0.91
C PHE A 452 38.94 48.47 0.42
N GLY A 453 37.87 47.69 0.31
CA GLY A 453 37.03 47.26 1.43
C GLY A 453 35.61 47.81 1.27
N THR A 454 34.63 47.15 1.87
CA THR A 454 33.25 47.69 1.92
C THR A 454 33.14 48.84 2.92
N CYS A 455 32.14 49.71 2.77
CA CYS A 455 31.83 50.78 3.70
C CYS A 455 31.69 50.31 5.15
N ALA A 456 31.15 49.10 5.38
CA ALA A 456 31.06 48.52 6.71
C ALA A 456 32.46 48.23 7.30
N GLU A 457 33.34 47.62 6.52
CA GLU A 457 34.72 47.30 6.92
C GLU A 457 35.58 48.56 7.12
N THR A 458 35.53 49.50 6.18
CA THR A 458 36.41 50.68 6.20
C THR A 458 35.98 51.67 7.27
N THR A 459 34.69 51.92 7.44
CA THR A 459 34.16 52.78 8.51
C THR A 459 34.46 52.21 9.91
N GLN A 460 34.50 50.88 10.05
CA GLN A 460 34.90 50.24 11.30
C GLN A 460 36.42 50.38 11.55
N ASN A 461 37.26 50.11 10.55
CA ASN A 461 38.69 49.85 10.73
C ASN A 461 39.63 51.00 10.29
N TRP A 462 39.12 52.07 9.68
CA TRP A 462 39.91 53.21 9.20
C TRP A 462 39.40 54.51 9.83
N PRO A 463 40.22 55.26 10.61
CA PRO A 463 39.75 56.45 11.33
C PRO A 463 39.07 57.49 10.44
N VAL A 464 39.69 57.84 9.30
CA VAL A 464 39.13 58.81 8.34
C VAL A 464 37.78 58.32 7.77
N GLY A 465 37.67 57.04 7.45
CA GLY A 465 36.41 56.45 7.01
C GLY A 465 35.32 56.45 8.10
N ARG A 466 35.71 56.38 9.39
CA ARG A 466 34.79 56.45 10.52
C ARG A 466 34.20 57.85 10.71
N GLU A 467 35.03 58.88 10.56
CA GLU A 467 34.61 60.29 10.68
C GLU A 467 33.61 60.69 9.57
N HIS A 468 33.66 60.01 8.43
CA HIS A 468 32.79 60.27 7.28
C HIS A 468 31.77 59.15 6.98
N ALA A 469 31.47 58.30 7.98
CA ALA A 469 30.57 57.14 7.89
C ALA A 469 29.25 57.39 7.13
N SER A 470 28.59 58.52 7.39
CA SER A 470 27.30 58.90 6.81
C SER A 470 27.35 59.20 5.31
N GLU A 471 28.53 59.44 4.77
CA GLU A 471 28.78 59.79 3.36
C GLU A 471 29.43 58.66 2.57
N CYS A 472 29.49 57.44 3.14
CA CYS A 472 30.05 56.28 2.47
C CYS A 472 29.07 55.65 1.46
N GLU A 473 29.63 55.17 0.34
CA GLU A 473 28.99 54.36 -0.69
C GLU A 473 29.92 53.21 -1.11
N ASP A 474 29.35 52.02 -1.34
CA ASP A 474 30.09 50.83 -1.81
C ASP A 474 30.22 50.84 -3.33
N LEU A 475 31.38 51.24 -3.84
CA LEU A 475 31.69 51.22 -5.27
C LEU A 475 32.13 49.82 -5.71
N LEU A 476 31.37 49.19 -6.60
CA LEU A 476 31.72 47.90 -7.18
C LEU A 476 32.86 48.06 -8.20
N MET A 477 33.95 47.30 -8.04
CA MET A 477 35.08 47.29 -8.98
C MET A 477 34.97 46.11 -9.93
N ILE A 478 34.36 46.34 -11.11
CA ILE A 478 34.16 45.36 -12.19
C ILE A 478 34.71 45.87 -13.52
#